data_AF-A0AAN3DBE8-F1
#
_entry.id   AF-A0AAN3DBE8-F1
#
_cell.length_a   1.000
_cell.length_b   1.000
_cell.length_c   1.000
_cell.angle_alpha   90.00
_cell.angle_beta   90.00
_cell.angle_gamma   90.00
#
_symmetry.space_group_name_H-M   'P 1'
#
loop_
_entity.id
_entity.type
_entity.pdbx_description
1 polymer ?
#
loop_
_entity_poly.entity_id
_entity_poly.type
_entity_poly.pdbx_seq_one_letter_code
_entity_poly.pdbx_strand_id
1 'polypeptide(L)'
;MRLFFIIYNIIKIILIVNKLVAKKVFLLLVLACAMLVTVEPIYAKKKKNTKTTKKESPYEKIFKGKKDEVKKGVITLHKIEGKILFEFPLTLQNREMLLGSTVSEISDNGNALVGQKIKKPLHIKFALRDSVMEMREVSNFARRPIFSTSKDESIKQAMKKGVGEPVMEGFKVMAYNADSTAVVFDMTDFLVSDNKRRLFLTLMVRRQCLVLVCAGQLSKKSSLMSIR
;
A
#
# COMPACT_ATOMS: atom_id res chain seq x y z
N MET A 1 26.22 -0.26 -93.84
CA MET A 1 25.87 -1.32 -92.87
C MET A 1 26.80 -1.40 -91.64
N ARG A 2 28.11 -1.12 -91.73
CA ARG A 2 29.03 -1.27 -90.57
C ARG A 2 28.79 -0.28 -89.41
N LEU A 3 28.34 0.95 -89.69
CA LEU A 3 28.13 1.98 -88.66
C LEU A 3 26.93 1.68 -87.73
N PHE A 4 25.84 1.15 -88.29
CA PHE A 4 24.65 0.75 -87.52
C PHE A 4 24.92 -0.40 -86.55
N PHE A 5 25.80 -1.33 -86.92
CA PHE A 5 26.17 -2.48 -86.08
C PHE A 5 27.03 -2.07 -84.88
N ILE A 6 27.86 -1.04 -85.05
CA ILE A 6 28.70 -0.47 -83.99
C ILE A 6 27.83 0.31 -82.98
N ILE A 7 26.90 1.15 -83.48
CA ILE A 7 25.97 1.92 -82.63
C ILE A 7 25.07 0.98 -81.82
N TYR A 8 24.54 -0.08 -82.43
CA TYR A 8 23.72 -1.07 -81.72
C TYR A 8 24.48 -1.81 -80.62
N ASN A 9 25.74 -2.20 -80.85
CA ASN A 9 26.57 -2.82 -79.82
C ASN A 9 26.92 -1.86 -78.68
N ILE A 10 27.20 -0.59 -78.96
CA ILE A 10 27.48 0.44 -77.93
C ILE A 10 26.23 0.67 -77.05
N ILE A 11 25.05 0.84 -77.65
CA ILE A 11 23.79 1.02 -76.91
C ILE A 11 23.48 -0.21 -76.04
N LYS A 12 23.72 -1.42 -76.55
CA LYS A 12 23.52 -2.67 -75.80
C LYS A 12 24.46 -2.78 -74.59
N ILE A 13 25.73 -2.37 -74.74
CA ILE A 13 26.70 -2.33 -73.64
C ILE A 13 26.27 -1.31 -72.57
N ILE A 14 25.84 -0.11 -72.96
CA ILE A 14 25.35 0.92 -72.03
C ILE A 14 24.13 0.44 -71.24
N LEU A 15 23.18 -0.24 -71.91
CA LEU A 15 22.01 -0.84 -71.25
C LEU A 15 22.40 -1.94 -70.24
N ILE A 16 23.40 -2.78 -70.58
CA ILE A 16 23.90 -3.83 -69.68
C ILE A 16 24.59 -3.22 -68.46
N VAL A 17 25.42 -2.18 -68.65
CA VAL A 17 26.12 -1.49 -67.56
C VAL A 17 25.11 -0.81 -66.63
N ASN A 18 24.10 -0.11 -67.16
CA ASN A 18 23.04 0.49 -66.34
C ASN A 18 22.26 -0.56 -65.53
N LYS A 19 21.98 -1.74 -66.11
CA LYS A 19 21.30 -2.84 -65.42
C LYS A 19 22.16 -3.45 -64.31
N LEU A 20 23.48 -3.51 -64.51
CA LEU A 20 24.44 -3.96 -63.49
C LEU A 20 24.62 -2.94 -62.35
N VAL A 21 24.66 -1.64 -62.68
CA VAL A 21 24.71 -0.55 -61.68
C VAL A 21 23.42 -0.55 -60.86
N ALA A 22 22.25 -0.65 -61.49
CA ALA A 22 20.96 -0.73 -60.78
C ALA A 22 20.90 -1.95 -59.85
N LYS A 23 21.43 -3.11 -60.27
CA LYS A 23 21.47 -4.32 -59.43
C LYS A 23 22.42 -4.17 -58.23
N LYS A 24 23.55 -3.47 -58.38
CA LYS A 24 24.48 -3.15 -57.28
C LYS A 24 23.88 -2.14 -56.29
N VAL A 25 23.18 -1.12 -56.79
CA VAL A 25 22.48 -0.13 -55.95
C VAL A 25 21.34 -0.79 -55.17
N PHE A 26 20.58 -1.69 -55.81
CA PHE A 26 19.54 -2.46 -55.14
C PHE A 26 20.11 -3.38 -54.04
N LEU A 27 21.25 -4.03 -54.30
CA LEU A 27 21.91 -4.88 -53.31
C LEU A 27 22.45 -4.08 -52.11
N LEU A 28 22.99 -2.87 -52.36
CA LEU A 28 23.43 -1.93 -51.31
C LEU A 28 22.26 -1.41 -50.48
N LEU A 29 21.10 -1.14 -51.11
CA LEU A 29 19.89 -0.69 -50.42
C LEU A 29 19.33 -1.78 -49.48
N VAL A 30 19.33 -3.04 -49.92
CA VAL A 30 18.89 -4.19 -49.09
C VAL A 30 19.83 -4.42 -47.90
N LEU A 31 21.14 -4.28 -48.10
CA LEU A 31 22.15 -4.34 -47.03
C LEU A 31 21.99 -3.19 -46.01
N ALA A 32 21.68 -1.97 -46.47
CA ALA A 32 21.42 -0.84 -45.58
C ALA A 32 20.12 -1.04 -44.76
N CYS A 33 19.07 -1.60 -45.36
CA CYS A 33 17.84 -1.93 -44.65
C CYS A 33 18.03 -3.04 -43.60
N ALA A 34 18.91 -4.03 -43.85
CA ALA A 34 19.22 -5.08 -42.87
C ALA A 34 19.92 -4.53 -41.61
N MET A 35 20.73 -3.46 -41.75
CA MET A 35 21.38 -2.79 -40.62
C MET A 35 20.40 -1.94 -39.77
N LEU A 36 19.26 -1.54 -40.33
CA LEU A 36 18.21 -0.81 -39.58
C LEU A 36 17.29 -1.73 -38.76
N VAL A 37 17.19 -3.01 -39.11
CA VAL A 37 16.35 -3.98 -38.38
C VAL A 37 17.07 -4.55 -37.14
N THR A 38 18.39 -4.44 -37.06
CA THR A 38 19.21 -4.96 -35.93
C THR A 38 19.47 -3.93 -34.83
N VAL A 39 19.02 -2.68 -34.98
CA VAL A 39 19.00 -1.70 -33.89
C VAL A 39 17.65 -1.71 -33.20
N GLU A 40 17.58 -2.44 -32.08
CA GLU A 40 16.55 -2.23 -31.06
C GLU A 40 16.54 -0.73 -30.67
N PRO A 41 15.37 -0.11 -30.43
CA PRO A 41 15.30 1.29 -30.06
C PRO A 41 15.95 1.52 -28.67
N ILE A 42 17.14 2.13 -28.66
CA ILE A 42 17.85 2.60 -27.44
C ILE A 42 17.22 3.90 -26.89
N TYR A 43 15.90 4.06 -27.04
CA TYR A 43 15.08 5.07 -26.35
C TYR A 43 13.84 4.44 -25.73
N ALA A 44 14.02 3.30 -25.07
CA ALA A 44 13.19 2.89 -23.95
C ALA A 44 14.13 2.54 -22.79
N LYS A 45 13.92 3.20 -21.64
CA LYS A 45 14.60 3.00 -20.37
C LYS A 45 15.14 1.56 -20.23
N LYS A 46 16.47 1.44 -20.04
CA LYS A 46 17.18 0.25 -19.54
C LYS A 46 16.36 -0.45 -18.45
N LYS A 47 15.53 -1.43 -18.84
CA LYS A 47 15.18 -2.57 -17.99
C LYS A 47 16.41 -3.45 -18.03
N LYS A 48 17.38 -3.09 -17.17
CA LYS A 48 18.54 -3.92 -16.89
C LYS A 48 17.99 -5.26 -16.44
N ASN A 49 18.16 -6.29 -17.26
CA ASN A 49 18.01 -7.69 -16.89
C ASN A 49 19.15 -8.01 -15.90
N THR A 50 19.07 -7.37 -14.75
CA THR A 50 19.68 -7.85 -13.53
C THR A 50 18.90 -9.13 -13.27
N LYS A 51 19.59 -10.26 -13.09
CA LYS A 51 19.06 -11.31 -12.22
C LYS A 51 18.68 -10.60 -10.92
N THR A 52 17.44 -10.13 -10.83
CA THR A 52 16.80 -9.79 -9.58
C THR A 52 16.67 -11.13 -8.90
N THR A 53 17.71 -11.49 -8.14
CA THR A 53 17.48 -11.86 -6.74
C THR A 53 16.31 -10.99 -6.31
N LYS A 54 15.12 -11.58 -6.18
CA LYS A 54 13.94 -10.90 -5.65
C LYS A 54 14.46 -10.17 -4.42
N LYS A 55 14.64 -8.85 -4.52
CA LYS A 55 14.90 -8.02 -3.35
C LYS A 55 13.59 -8.16 -2.62
N GLU A 56 13.55 -9.10 -1.69
CA GLU A 56 12.38 -9.37 -0.88
C GLU A 56 11.90 -8.02 -0.40
N SER A 57 10.68 -7.66 -0.80
CA SER A 57 10.10 -6.40 -0.34
C SER A 57 10.14 -6.43 1.19
N PRO A 58 10.28 -5.28 1.87
CA PRO A 58 10.21 -5.23 3.33
C PRO A 58 8.99 -6.00 3.87
N TYR A 59 7.89 -5.99 3.12
CA TYR A 59 6.72 -6.83 3.34
C TYR A 59 7.03 -8.34 3.28
N GLU A 60 7.60 -8.86 2.18
CA GLU A 60 7.97 -10.27 2.07
C GLU A 60 8.93 -10.73 3.19
N LYS A 61 9.84 -9.87 3.66
CA LYS A 61 10.75 -10.18 4.77
C LYS A 61 10.04 -10.35 6.11
N ILE A 62 8.90 -9.67 6.30
CA ILE A 62 8.13 -9.74 7.54
C ILE A 62 7.37 -11.07 7.62
N PHE A 63 6.84 -11.55 6.48
CA PHE A 63 5.94 -12.69 6.44
C PHE A 63 6.60 -14.02 5.99
N LYS A 64 7.80 -14.00 5.41
CA LYS A 64 8.48 -15.22 4.97
C LYS A 64 8.94 -16.10 6.14
N GLY A 65 8.45 -17.35 6.14
CA GLY A 65 8.96 -18.43 7.00
C GLY A 65 8.44 -18.43 8.44
N LYS A 66 7.46 -17.57 8.77
CA LYS A 66 6.88 -17.48 10.12
C LYS A 66 5.44 -17.99 10.13
N LYS A 67 5.03 -18.63 11.23
CA LYS A 67 3.63 -19.02 11.43
C LYS A 67 2.79 -17.76 11.63
N ASP A 68 1.97 -17.44 10.65
CA ASP A 68 1.11 -16.26 10.62
C ASP A 68 -0.35 -16.63 10.94
N GLU A 69 -0.88 -16.11 12.04
CA GLU A 69 -2.34 -16.10 12.22
C GLU A 69 -2.88 -14.83 11.59
N VAL A 70 -3.48 -14.97 10.40
CA VAL A 70 -4.07 -13.84 9.67
C VAL A 70 -5.56 -13.78 9.91
N LYS A 71 -6.06 -12.63 10.35
CA LYS A 71 -7.49 -12.35 10.44
C LYS A 71 -7.87 -11.13 9.62
N LYS A 72 -8.71 -11.36 8.62
CA LYS A 72 -9.23 -10.33 7.71
C LYS A 72 -10.53 -9.74 8.28
N GLY A 73 -10.65 -8.43 8.27
CA GLY A 73 -11.87 -7.71 8.63
C GLY A 73 -11.91 -6.31 7.99
N VAL A 74 -12.21 -5.27 8.78
CA VAL A 74 -12.07 -3.85 8.34
C VAL A 74 -10.61 -3.52 8.05
N ILE A 75 -9.74 -4.05 8.90
CA ILE A 75 -8.29 -4.06 8.78
C ILE A 75 -7.80 -5.51 8.81
N THR A 76 -6.68 -5.80 8.17
CA THR A 76 -6.08 -7.12 8.24
C THR A 76 -5.09 -7.15 9.40
N LEU A 77 -5.23 -8.16 10.26
CA LEU A 77 -4.36 -8.34 11.42
C LEU A 77 -3.51 -9.59 11.22
N HIS A 78 -2.22 -9.47 11.49
CA HIS A 78 -1.25 -10.54 11.36
C HIS A 78 -0.57 -10.78 12.71
N LYS A 79 -0.69 -11.98 13.26
CA LYS A 79 0.07 -12.39 14.44
C LYS A 79 1.30 -13.15 14.02
N ILE A 80 2.47 -12.68 14.45
CA ILE A 80 3.76 -13.28 14.11
C ILE A 80 4.60 -13.33 15.36
N GLU A 81 4.94 -14.52 15.85
CA GLU A 81 5.85 -14.73 17.00
C GLU A 81 5.48 -13.88 18.24
N GLY A 82 4.17 -13.71 18.51
CA GLY A 82 3.66 -12.91 19.63
C GLY A 82 3.53 -11.40 19.36
N LYS A 83 3.95 -10.92 18.19
CA LYS A 83 3.71 -9.55 17.72
C LYS A 83 2.43 -9.44 16.92
N ILE A 84 1.73 -8.33 17.05
CA ILE A 84 0.49 -8.02 16.36
C ILE A 84 0.76 -6.89 15.36
N LEU A 85 0.86 -7.27 14.09
CA LEU A 85 1.05 -6.34 12.99
C LEU A 85 -0.30 -6.00 12.36
N PHE A 86 -0.49 -4.72 12.13
CA PHE A 86 -1.70 -4.16 11.51
C PHE A 86 -1.39 -3.83 10.08
N GLU A 87 -2.12 -4.42 9.15
CA GLU A 87 -2.16 -4.00 7.76
C GLU A 87 -3.40 -3.11 7.57
N PHE A 88 -3.13 -1.81 7.47
CA PHE A 88 -4.15 -0.76 7.43
C PHE A 88 -4.31 -0.22 6.00
N PRO A 89 -5.50 -0.34 5.38
CA PRO A 89 -5.77 0.27 4.08
C PRO A 89 -5.73 1.80 4.15
N LEU A 90 -5.01 2.44 3.22
CA LEU A 90 -4.93 3.91 3.14
C LEU A 90 -6.29 4.56 2.86
N THR A 91 -7.24 3.83 2.29
CA THR A 91 -8.63 4.28 2.08
C THR A 91 -9.39 4.57 3.37
N LEU A 92 -8.94 4.01 4.50
CA LEU A 92 -9.51 4.22 5.82
C LEU A 92 -8.78 5.31 6.62
N GLN A 93 -7.76 5.96 6.03
CA GLN A 93 -7.05 7.06 6.67
C GLN A 93 -8.00 8.23 6.97
N ASN A 94 -7.79 8.89 8.10
CA ASN A 94 -8.58 10.02 8.60
C ASN A 94 -10.08 9.71 8.80
N ARG A 95 -10.49 8.44 8.75
CA ARG A 95 -11.85 8.03 9.10
C ARG A 95 -11.97 7.78 10.59
N GLU A 96 -13.13 8.15 11.12
CA GLU A 96 -13.43 7.94 12.53
C GLU A 96 -13.71 6.47 12.79
N MET A 97 -13.08 5.93 13.83
CA MET A 97 -13.16 4.53 14.21
C MET A 97 -13.40 4.41 15.71
N LEU A 98 -14.06 3.32 16.09
CA LEU A 98 -14.18 2.90 17.48
C LEU A 98 -13.27 1.68 17.70
N LEU A 99 -12.32 1.83 18.61
CA LEU A 99 -11.41 0.78 19.05
C LEU A 99 -11.83 0.31 20.45
N GLY A 100 -12.20 -0.96 20.58
CA GLY A 100 -12.56 -1.55 21.86
C GLY A 100 -12.09 -2.99 22.00
N SER A 101 -12.08 -3.50 23.22
CA SER A 101 -11.90 -4.93 23.50
C SER A 101 -13.22 -5.54 23.97
N THR A 102 -13.46 -6.78 23.56
CA THR A 102 -14.54 -7.62 24.07
C THR A 102 -13.98 -8.92 24.62
N VAL A 103 -14.61 -9.44 25.66
CA VAL A 103 -14.28 -10.76 26.20
C VAL A 103 -14.82 -11.83 25.26
N SER A 104 -13.97 -12.70 24.73
CA SER A 104 -14.42 -13.79 23.86
C SER A 104 -14.65 -15.08 24.64
N GLU A 105 -13.82 -15.34 25.65
CA GLU A 105 -13.97 -16.51 26.52
C GLU A 105 -13.51 -16.18 27.95
N ILE A 106 -14.18 -16.83 28.90
CA ILE A 106 -13.90 -16.73 30.33
C ILE A 106 -13.66 -18.13 30.88
N SER A 107 -12.72 -18.26 31.82
CA SER A 107 -12.52 -19.50 32.57
C SER A 107 -13.39 -19.56 33.83
N ASP A 108 -13.83 -18.40 34.31
CA ASP A 108 -14.65 -18.26 35.49
C ASP A 108 -15.73 -17.19 35.20
N ASN A 109 -16.97 -17.58 35.44
CA ASN A 109 -18.15 -16.75 35.19
C ASN A 109 -18.26 -15.57 36.19
N GLY A 110 -17.47 -15.57 37.28
CA GLY A 110 -17.40 -14.45 38.22
C GLY A 110 -16.62 -13.23 37.73
N ASN A 111 -15.79 -13.37 36.68
CA ASN A 111 -14.85 -12.32 36.28
C ASN A 111 -15.39 -11.33 35.24
N ALA A 112 -16.15 -11.82 34.26
CA ALA A 112 -16.77 -11.01 33.21
C ALA A 112 -17.79 -11.88 32.45
N LEU A 113 -18.69 -11.25 31.70
CA LEU A 113 -19.55 -11.96 30.76
C LEU A 113 -18.90 -12.03 29.38
N VAL A 114 -19.09 -13.15 28.67
CA VAL A 114 -18.69 -13.26 27.27
C VAL A 114 -19.44 -12.21 26.44
N GLY A 115 -18.71 -11.48 25.59
CA GLY A 115 -19.23 -10.36 24.82
C GLY A 115 -19.25 -9.02 25.57
N GLN A 116 -18.94 -9.00 26.86
CA GLN A 116 -18.89 -7.76 27.63
C GLN A 116 -17.73 -6.87 27.18
N LYS A 117 -18.01 -5.56 27.10
CA LYS A 117 -17.02 -4.50 26.89
C LYS A 117 -16.66 -3.93 28.25
N ILE A 118 -15.45 -4.22 28.74
CA ILE A 118 -14.99 -3.79 30.08
C ILE A 118 -14.79 -2.26 30.12
N LYS A 119 -14.32 -1.68 29.02
CA LYS A 119 -14.15 -0.22 28.86
C LYS A 119 -14.99 0.31 27.71
N LYS A 120 -15.32 1.61 27.78
CA LYS A 120 -15.90 2.34 26.65
C LYS A 120 -14.93 2.28 25.47
N PRO A 121 -15.41 1.98 24.25
CA PRO A 121 -14.57 2.03 23.05
C PRO A 121 -13.95 3.42 22.87
N LEU A 122 -12.67 3.45 22.49
CA LEU A 122 -11.94 4.66 22.16
C LEU A 122 -12.37 5.15 20.77
N HIS A 123 -12.69 6.44 20.67
CA HIS A 123 -13.02 7.08 19.39
C HIS A 123 -11.76 7.70 18.80
N ILE A 124 -11.23 7.05 17.78
CA ILE A 124 -9.91 7.32 17.22
C ILE A 124 -9.94 7.55 15.70
N LYS A 125 -8.89 8.16 15.19
CA LYS A 125 -8.56 8.25 13.75
C LYS A 125 -7.12 7.81 13.55
N PHE A 126 -6.84 7.16 12.43
CA PHE A 126 -5.47 6.89 11.99
C PHE A 126 -5.09 7.88 10.89
N ALA A 127 -3.96 8.56 11.06
CA ALA A 127 -3.41 9.51 10.11
C ALA A 127 -1.95 9.13 9.80
N LEU A 128 -1.67 8.78 8.55
CA LEU A 128 -0.31 8.60 8.08
C LEU A 128 0.32 9.98 7.87
N ARG A 129 1.41 10.24 8.58
CA ARG A 129 2.25 11.43 8.40
C ARG A 129 3.68 10.98 8.12
N ASP A 130 4.14 11.25 6.91
CA ASP A 130 5.46 10.85 6.38
C ASP A 130 5.68 9.32 6.43
N SER A 131 6.27 8.82 7.52
CA SER A 131 6.57 7.40 7.75
C SER A 131 6.08 6.89 9.11
N VAL A 132 5.23 7.67 9.78
CA VAL A 132 4.64 7.35 11.07
C VAL A 132 3.13 7.36 10.94
N MET A 133 2.50 6.25 11.32
CA MET A 133 1.05 6.16 11.47
C MET A 133 0.67 6.71 12.85
N GLU A 134 0.05 7.88 12.89
CA GLU A 134 -0.44 8.50 14.11
C GLU A 134 -1.85 8.01 14.44
N MET A 135 -2.05 7.52 15.65
CA MET A 135 -3.39 7.35 16.24
C MET A 135 -3.76 8.64 16.95
N ARG A 136 -4.89 9.23 16.58
CA ARG A 136 -5.42 10.47 17.16
C ARG A 136 -6.75 10.23 17.85
N GLU A 137 -6.96 10.87 19.00
CA GLU A 137 -8.23 10.82 19.73
C GLU A 137 -9.19 11.86 19.16
N VAL A 138 -10.38 11.43 18.74
CA VAL A 138 -11.37 12.33 18.11
C VAL A 138 -12.24 12.99 19.17
N SER A 139 -12.82 12.20 20.08
CA SER A 139 -13.61 12.72 21.19
C SER A 139 -12.78 12.74 22.47
N ASN A 140 -12.06 13.83 22.67
CA ASN A 140 -11.47 14.10 23.97
C ASN A 140 -12.48 14.89 24.81
N PHE A 141 -13.04 14.26 25.84
CA PHE A 141 -14.06 14.89 26.71
C PHE A 141 -13.53 16.14 27.43
N ALA A 142 -12.21 16.28 27.59
CA ALA A 142 -11.57 17.45 28.17
C ALA A 142 -11.39 18.61 27.16
N ARG A 143 -11.52 18.35 25.85
CA ARG A 143 -11.54 19.39 24.80
C ARG A 143 -12.93 19.49 24.22
N ARG A 144 -13.71 20.45 24.71
CA ARG A 144 -14.98 20.81 24.05
C ARG A 144 -14.66 21.28 22.63
N PRO A 145 -15.24 20.65 21.59
CA PRO A 145 -15.10 21.18 20.25
C PRO A 145 -15.65 22.61 20.22
N ILE A 146 -14.81 23.54 19.77
CA ILE A 146 -15.23 24.94 19.63
C ILE A 146 -16.02 25.02 18.33
N PHE A 147 -17.34 24.97 18.45
CA PHE A 147 -18.24 25.16 17.31
C PHE A 147 -18.46 26.65 17.11
N SER A 148 -18.19 27.14 15.90
CA SER A 148 -18.66 28.44 15.47
C SER A 148 -20.02 28.26 14.82
N THR A 149 -21.00 29.06 15.24
CA THR A 149 -22.30 29.21 14.56
C THR A 149 -22.20 30.08 13.30
N SER A 150 -21.02 30.60 12.97
CA SER A 150 -20.83 31.38 11.74
C SER A 150 -21.09 30.54 10.49
N LYS A 151 -21.78 31.15 9.53
CA LYS A 151 -22.04 30.57 8.20
C LYS A 151 -20.81 30.66 7.29
N ASP A 152 -19.80 31.44 7.66
CA ASP A 152 -18.62 31.70 6.84
C ASP A 152 -17.71 30.47 6.74
N GLU A 153 -17.51 29.97 5.53
CA GLU A 153 -16.64 28.81 5.29
C GLU A 153 -15.16 29.09 5.62
N SER A 154 -14.70 30.33 5.47
CA SER A 154 -13.34 30.74 5.84
C SER A 154 -13.08 30.54 7.34
N ILE A 155 -14.06 30.91 8.18
CA ILE A 155 -13.99 30.74 9.63
C ILE A 155 -14.02 29.24 9.97
N LYS A 156 -14.91 28.45 9.36
CA LYS A 156 -14.95 27.00 9.58
C LYS A 156 -13.64 26.31 9.19
N GLN A 157 -13.01 26.72 8.09
CA GLN A 157 -11.72 26.18 7.64
C GLN A 157 -10.57 26.59 8.57
N ALA A 158 -10.55 27.85 9.03
CA ALA A 158 -9.55 28.32 9.99
C ALA A 158 -9.67 27.56 11.33
N MET A 159 -10.89 27.31 11.80
CA MET A 159 -11.15 26.53 13.00
C MET A 159 -10.71 25.06 12.85
N LYS A 160 -11.01 24.42 11.71
CA LYS A 160 -10.50 23.07 11.41
C LYS A 160 -8.98 22.99 11.38
N LYS A 161 -8.29 24.04 10.95
CA LYS A 161 -6.82 24.11 10.97
C LYS A 161 -6.25 24.39 12.37
N GLY A 162 -6.94 25.19 13.18
CA GLY A 162 -6.50 25.58 14.51
C GLY A 162 -6.73 24.52 15.59
N VAL A 163 -7.77 23.70 15.44
CA VAL A 163 -8.09 22.61 16.38
C VAL A 163 -7.57 21.29 15.83
N GLY A 164 -6.28 21.00 16.08
CA GLY A 164 -5.69 19.70 15.77
C GLY A 164 -6.15 18.62 16.75
N GLU A 165 -6.47 17.43 16.25
CA GLU A 165 -6.75 16.28 17.11
C GLU A 165 -5.46 15.84 17.83
N PRO A 166 -5.51 15.57 19.15
CA PRO A 166 -4.34 15.14 19.89
C PRO A 166 -3.84 13.78 19.41
N VAL A 167 -2.54 13.68 19.16
CA VAL A 167 -1.86 12.42 18.85
C VAL A 167 -1.73 11.61 20.14
N MET A 168 -2.32 10.41 20.16
CA MET A 168 -2.21 9.47 21.27
C MET A 168 -0.88 8.70 21.19
N GLU A 169 -0.57 8.16 20.01
CA GLU A 169 0.59 7.30 19.77
C GLU A 169 1.00 7.39 18.30
N GLY A 170 2.30 7.25 18.01
CA GLY A 170 2.83 7.15 16.66
C GLY A 170 3.48 5.78 16.43
N PHE A 171 3.06 5.09 15.38
CA PHE A 171 3.60 3.78 15.00
C PHE A 171 4.48 3.92 13.77
N LYS A 172 5.72 3.44 13.85
CA LYS A 172 6.63 3.44 12.70
C LYS A 172 6.12 2.46 11.64
N VAL A 173 5.97 2.94 10.40
CA VAL A 173 5.58 2.07 9.28
C VAL A 173 6.73 1.13 8.94
N MET A 174 6.44 -0.18 8.97
CA MET A 174 7.43 -1.22 8.68
C MET A 174 7.51 -1.52 7.19
N ALA A 175 6.36 -1.58 6.52
CA ALA A 175 6.28 -1.89 5.10
C ALA A 175 5.00 -1.36 4.47
N TYR A 176 5.04 -1.20 3.15
CA TYR A 176 3.86 -1.06 2.31
C TYR A 176 3.56 -2.41 1.67
N ASN A 177 2.28 -2.69 1.42
CA ASN A 177 1.89 -3.84 0.60
C ASN A 177 2.43 -3.67 -0.84
N ALA A 178 2.51 -4.75 -1.62
CA ALA A 178 2.98 -4.76 -3.01
C ALA A 178 2.25 -3.71 -3.87
N ASP A 179 0.95 -3.54 -3.65
CA ASP A 179 0.11 -2.59 -4.38
C ASP A 179 0.16 -1.17 -3.78
N SER A 180 0.92 -0.95 -2.70
CA SER A 180 1.00 0.32 -1.93
C SER A 180 -0.35 0.85 -1.42
N THR A 181 -1.39 0.01 -1.39
CA THR A 181 -2.75 0.35 -0.95
C THR A 181 -2.92 0.28 0.57
N ALA A 182 -2.03 -0.44 1.25
CA ALA A 182 -2.05 -0.65 2.69
C ALA A 182 -0.66 -0.54 3.29
N VAL A 183 -0.62 -0.14 4.55
CA VAL A 183 0.60 0.03 5.35
C VAL A 183 0.61 -0.95 6.52
N VAL A 184 1.77 -1.53 6.77
CA VAL A 184 2.00 -2.47 7.86
C VAL A 184 2.77 -1.77 8.98
N PHE A 185 2.24 -1.80 10.19
CA PHE A 185 2.89 -1.26 11.39
C PHE A 185 2.63 -2.14 12.61
N ASP A 186 3.51 -2.05 13.62
CA ASP A 186 3.43 -2.82 14.85
C ASP A 186 2.62 -2.07 15.91
N MET A 187 1.57 -2.70 16.46
CA MET A 187 0.76 -2.17 17.56
C MET A 187 0.89 -2.99 18.85
N THR A 188 1.83 -3.94 18.91
CA THR A 188 1.98 -4.88 20.05
C THR A 188 2.11 -4.13 21.37
N ASP A 189 3.00 -3.14 21.44
CA ASP A 189 3.22 -2.36 22.65
C ASP A 189 1.96 -1.61 23.09
N PHE A 190 1.17 -1.11 22.14
CA PHE A 190 -0.08 -0.43 22.46
C PHE A 190 -1.15 -1.38 23.02
N LEU A 191 -1.19 -2.62 22.56
CA LEU A 191 -2.19 -3.61 22.96
C LEU A 191 -1.82 -4.39 24.23
N VAL A 192 -0.52 -4.58 24.48
CA VAL A 192 0.00 -5.43 25.58
C VAL A 192 0.45 -4.62 26.80
N SER A 193 0.79 -3.33 26.65
CA SER A 193 1.28 -2.54 27.79
C SER A 193 0.20 -2.22 28.83
N ASP A 194 0.57 -2.35 30.11
CA ASP A 194 -0.24 -2.08 31.31
C ASP A 194 -0.47 -0.58 31.62
N ASN A 195 -0.64 0.25 30.59
CA ASN A 195 -0.84 1.68 30.77
C ASN A 195 -2.32 2.03 30.99
N LYS A 196 -2.62 2.87 32.00
CA LYS A 196 -3.99 3.24 32.42
C LYS A 196 -4.92 3.74 31.30
N ARG A 197 -4.35 4.35 30.24
CA ARG A 197 -5.08 4.89 29.07
C ARG A 197 -5.25 3.89 27.91
N ARG A 198 -4.58 2.73 27.93
CA ARG A 198 -4.64 1.74 26.85
C ARG A 198 -5.73 0.70 27.13
N LEU A 199 -6.18 0.00 26.08
CA LEU A 199 -7.19 -1.06 26.19
C LEU A 199 -6.75 -2.02 27.28
N PHE A 200 -7.54 -2.17 28.35
CA PHE A 200 -7.19 -3.05 29.46
C PHE A 200 -7.29 -4.50 28.98
N LEU A 201 -6.16 -5.01 28.50
CA LEU A 201 -5.95 -6.45 28.33
C LEU A 201 -5.65 -7.03 29.71
N THR A 202 -6.58 -6.93 30.65
CA THR A 202 -6.39 -7.40 32.02
C THR A 202 -6.02 -8.88 32.01
N LEU A 203 -4.92 -9.24 32.68
CA LEU A 203 -4.36 -10.60 32.84
C LEU A 203 -5.38 -11.67 33.29
N MET A 204 -6.53 -11.25 33.83
CA MET A 204 -7.57 -12.13 34.36
C MET A 204 -8.49 -12.74 33.29
N VAL A 205 -8.62 -12.11 32.12
CA VAL A 205 -9.44 -12.64 31.02
C VAL A 205 -8.54 -13.32 29.99
N ARG A 206 -8.64 -14.64 29.98
CA ARG A 206 -7.79 -15.54 29.21
C ARG A 206 -7.94 -15.41 27.69
N ARG A 207 -9.07 -14.92 27.14
CA ARG A 207 -9.16 -14.59 25.71
C ARG A 207 -9.97 -13.32 25.51
N GLN A 208 -9.31 -12.27 25.02
CA GLN A 208 -9.95 -11.03 24.59
C GLN A 208 -9.84 -10.89 23.08
N CYS A 209 -10.90 -10.37 22.46
CA CYS A 209 -10.93 -9.99 21.06
C CYS A 209 -10.79 -8.47 20.93
N LEU A 210 -9.87 -8.05 20.07
CA LEU A 210 -9.85 -6.68 19.60
C LEU A 210 -11.02 -6.47 18.64
N VAL A 211 -11.72 -5.35 18.80
CA VAL A 211 -12.82 -4.93 17.92
C VAL A 211 -12.51 -3.54 17.40
N LEU A 212 -12.36 -3.43 16.08
CA LEU A 212 -12.29 -2.14 15.39
C LEU A 212 -13.51 -1.99 14.48
N VAL A 213 -14.22 -0.87 14.63
CA VAL A 213 -15.40 -0.52 13.83
C VAL A 213 -15.20 0.85 13.20
N CYS A 214 -15.36 0.96 11.89
CA CYS A 214 -15.32 2.24 11.17
C CYS A 214 -16.69 2.91 11.16
N ALA A 215 -16.75 4.23 11.36
CA ALA A 215 -17.98 5.01 11.24
C ALA A 215 -18.59 4.85 9.83
N GLY A 216 -19.89 4.58 9.76
CA GLY A 216 -20.63 4.34 8.51
C GLY A 216 -20.70 2.88 8.05
N GLN A 217 -20.00 1.96 8.71
CA GLN A 217 -20.14 0.50 8.52
C GLN A 217 -20.74 -0.13 9.78
N LEU A 218 -22.02 0.12 10.02
CA LEU A 218 -22.80 -0.75 10.90
C LEU A 218 -23.20 -1.99 10.09
N SER A 219 -22.87 -3.18 10.60
CA SER A 219 -23.24 -4.51 10.08
C SER A 219 -22.18 -5.21 9.22
N LYS A 220 -21.62 -6.29 9.79
CA LYS A 220 -20.88 -7.42 9.18
C LYS A 220 -19.38 -7.32 8.88
N LYS A 221 -18.72 -6.16 8.98
CA LYS A 221 -17.24 -6.10 8.87
C LYS A 221 -16.66 -5.50 10.14
N SER A 222 -16.27 -6.35 11.09
CA SER A 222 -15.46 -5.97 12.25
C SER A 222 -14.23 -6.88 12.26
N SER A 223 -13.03 -6.33 12.39
CA SER A 223 -11.84 -7.15 12.59
C SER A 223 -11.86 -7.68 14.01
N LEU A 224 -12.04 -8.99 14.16
CA LEU A 224 -12.04 -9.68 15.44
C LEU A 224 -10.82 -10.59 15.53
N MET A 225 -9.84 -10.19 16.33
CA MET A 225 -8.66 -11.01 16.59
C MET A 225 -8.47 -11.28 18.06
N SER A 226 -8.26 -12.57 18.37
CA SER A 226 -7.96 -12.99 19.73
C SER A 226 -6.51 -12.61 20.02
N ILE A 227 -6.35 -11.77 21.04
CA ILE A 227 -5.03 -11.40 21.56
C ILE A 227 -4.75 -12.35 22.72
N ARG A 228 -4.03 -13.44 22.45
CA ARG A 228 -3.46 -14.30 23.48
C ARG A 228 -2.24 -15.04 22.97
#